data_AF-A0A0D9XPR7-F1
#
_entry.id   AF-A0A0D9XPR7-F1
#
_cell.length_a   1.000
_cell.length_b   1.000
_cell.length_c   1.000
_cell.angle_alpha   90.00
_cell.angle_beta   90.00
_cell.angle_gamma   90.00
#
_symmetry.space_group_name_H-M   'P 1'
#
loop_
_entity.id
_entity.type
_entity.pdbx_description
1 polymer ?
#
loop_
_entity_poly.entity_id
_entity_poly.type
_entity_poly.pdbx_seq_one_letter_code
_entity_poly.pdbx_strand_id
1 'polypeptide(L)'
;MEAEAAVEQAGLSDSDKTQSDEVVKATDDVDLDDMLRLTRLLADSSRLAQKVIERSQTKDVQLRRASSLIEGAEAAHKEAAWLRGQDSLKAKTELEERHRKLQEDYCSLQDTLKEKERLTQDLAAAKHANKQIQAESKVKLEAARKEHDKLSADFEGFKAASVEEVAKLKADVEGAKNVSAQLMTGIEPILDEFFPDSVGAHGQDSAKAIDLLQSVPKKMKSLVSESAHLVCRHTLALTKSFYPNIILELIEAGFAAGTTADSAAQLLDEHEGLSRSIVKDVIDSDSEKSDEEQA
;
A
#
# COMPACT_ATOMS: atom_id res chain seq x y z
N MET A 1 -36.94 -22.57 -80.43
CA MET A 1 -36.60 -21.16 -80.68
C MET A 1 -35.77 -21.13 -81.95
N GLU A 2 -36.31 -21.46 -83.13
CA GLU A 2 -37.51 -20.93 -83.82
C GLU A 2 -37.46 -19.43 -84.12
N ALA A 3 -37.59 -19.15 -85.44
CA ALA A 3 -37.96 -17.94 -86.20
C ALA A 3 -36.91 -17.76 -87.33
N GLU A 4 -37.09 -18.23 -88.57
CA GLU A 4 -38.20 -18.02 -89.54
C GLU A 4 -38.66 -16.56 -89.63
N ALA A 5 -38.33 -15.91 -90.76
CA ALA A 5 -39.09 -14.77 -91.29
C ALA A 5 -38.84 -14.64 -92.80
N ALA A 6 -39.89 -14.96 -93.55
CA ALA A 6 -40.07 -14.74 -94.98
C ALA A 6 -40.58 -13.31 -95.27
N VAL A 7 -40.31 -12.80 -96.47
CA VAL A 7 -41.10 -11.79 -97.22
C VAL A 7 -40.78 -12.06 -98.71
N GLU A 8 -41.60 -12.77 -99.49
CA GLU A 8 -42.94 -12.50 -100.04
C GLU A 8 -42.97 -11.47 -101.18
N GLN A 9 -43.72 -11.86 -102.20
CA GLN A 9 -43.77 -11.43 -103.61
C GLN A 9 -44.56 -10.13 -103.83
N ALA A 10 -44.37 -9.53 -105.02
CA ALA A 10 -45.48 -8.98 -105.79
C ALA A 10 -45.18 -9.12 -107.29
N GLY A 11 -46.01 -9.89 -107.97
CA GLY A 11 -46.11 -9.91 -109.44
C GLY A 11 -47.00 -8.79 -109.98
N LEU A 12 -47.32 -8.93 -111.26
CA LEU A 12 -48.25 -8.19 -112.16
C LEU A 12 -47.47 -7.47 -113.28
N SER A 13 -47.95 -7.34 -114.52
CA SER A 13 -48.97 -8.01 -115.32
C SER A 13 -49.03 -7.23 -116.65
N ASP A 14 -49.00 -7.97 -117.76
CA ASP A 14 -49.68 -7.77 -119.05
C ASP A 14 -49.63 -6.47 -119.90
N SER A 15 -49.44 -6.73 -121.20
CA SER A 15 -49.94 -6.08 -122.42
C SER A 15 -50.01 -4.56 -122.55
N ASP A 16 -49.35 -4.02 -123.58
CA ASP A 16 -50.13 -3.55 -124.72
C ASP A 16 -49.35 -3.49 -126.04
N LYS A 17 -50.06 -3.88 -127.10
CA LYS A 17 -49.66 -3.80 -128.50
C LYS A 17 -49.78 -2.36 -128.99
N THR A 18 -48.81 -1.88 -129.76
CA THR A 18 -49.11 -0.99 -130.90
C THR A 18 -48.19 -1.30 -132.08
N GLN A 19 -48.83 -1.82 -133.12
CA GLN A 19 -48.40 -1.86 -134.49
C GLN A 19 -48.48 -0.44 -135.07
N SER A 20 -47.42 0.05 -135.72
CA SER A 20 -47.51 1.15 -136.69
C SER A 20 -46.35 1.03 -137.66
N ASP A 21 -46.70 0.64 -138.89
CA ASP A 21 -45.93 0.94 -140.10
C ASP A 21 -45.77 2.45 -140.23
N GLU A 22 -44.56 2.94 -140.49
CA GLU A 22 -44.37 3.94 -141.53
C GLU A 22 -42.90 3.96 -142.00
N VAL A 23 -42.72 3.63 -143.27
CA VAL A 23 -41.48 3.78 -144.02
C VAL A 23 -41.33 5.25 -144.39
N VAL A 24 -40.31 5.92 -143.85
CA VAL A 24 -39.76 7.13 -144.46
C VAL A 24 -38.27 6.90 -144.73
N LYS A 25 -37.96 6.74 -146.03
CA LYS A 25 -36.61 6.93 -146.57
C LYS A 25 -36.37 8.43 -146.75
N ALA A 26 -35.32 8.95 -146.12
CA ALA A 26 -34.43 10.03 -146.57
C ALA A 26 -33.36 10.15 -145.47
N THR A 27 -32.10 9.72 -145.67
CA THR A 27 -31.00 10.61 -146.12
C THR A 27 -31.15 12.02 -145.57
N ASP A 28 -30.43 12.34 -144.49
CA ASP A 28 -29.30 13.28 -144.50
C ASP A 28 -28.79 13.45 -143.06
N ASP A 29 -27.47 13.24 -142.90
CA ASP A 29 -26.60 13.58 -141.78
C ASP A 29 -27.19 13.54 -140.35
N VAL A 30 -26.96 12.42 -139.65
CA VAL A 30 -26.76 12.50 -138.19
C VAL A 30 -25.61 13.49 -138.01
N ASP A 31 -25.92 14.67 -137.49
CA ASP A 31 -24.93 15.74 -137.32
C ASP A 31 -23.76 15.13 -136.55
N LEU A 32 -22.64 14.93 -137.25
CA LEU A 32 -21.48 14.20 -136.75
C LEU A 32 -21.00 14.81 -135.42
N ASP A 33 -21.25 16.11 -135.25
CA ASP A 33 -20.94 16.89 -134.07
C ASP A 33 -21.78 16.47 -132.85
N ASP A 34 -23.06 16.13 -133.01
CA ASP A 34 -23.93 15.66 -131.92
C ASP A 34 -23.56 14.24 -131.46
N MET A 35 -23.21 13.34 -132.39
CA MET A 35 -22.70 12.00 -132.05
C MET A 35 -21.34 12.05 -131.36
N LEU A 36 -20.43 12.93 -131.82
CA LEU A 36 -19.15 13.17 -131.16
C LEU A 36 -19.35 13.77 -129.77
N ARG A 37 -20.30 14.69 -129.60
CA ARG A 37 -20.67 15.27 -128.30
C ARG A 37 -21.24 14.24 -127.34
N LEU A 38 -22.12 13.36 -127.80
CA LEU A 38 -22.68 12.27 -126.98
C LEU A 38 -21.59 11.28 -126.54
N THR A 39 -20.70 10.88 -127.45
CA THR A 39 -19.57 10.00 -127.15
C THR A 39 -18.66 10.61 -126.09
N ARG A 40 -18.40 11.92 -126.19
CA ARG A 40 -17.62 12.67 -125.21
C ARG A 40 -18.31 12.73 -123.85
N LEU A 41 -19.62 13.00 -123.82
CA LEU A 41 -20.41 13.02 -122.58
C LEU A 41 -20.46 11.64 -121.91
N LEU A 42 -20.57 10.56 -122.68
CA LEU A 42 -20.52 9.19 -122.15
C LEU A 42 -19.14 8.86 -121.56
N ALA A 43 -18.06 9.27 -122.23
CA ALA A 43 -16.69 9.11 -121.72
C ALA A 43 -16.46 9.94 -120.44
N ASP A 44 -16.93 11.19 -120.40
CA ASP A 44 -16.85 12.06 -119.23
C ASP A 44 -17.69 11.53 -118.06
N SER A 45 -18.89 11.01 -118.33
CA SER A 45 -19.76 10.36 -117.35
C SER A 45 -19.12 9.09 -116.78
N SER A 46 -18.56 8.22 -117.64
CA SER A 46 -17.83 7.02 -117.21
C SER A 46 -16.63 7.38 -116.33
N ARG A 47 -15.84 8.40 -116.72
CA ARG A 47 -14.73 8.92 -115.92
C ARG A 47 -15.18 9.48 -114.58
N LEU A 48 -16.34 10.14 -114.52
CA LEU A 48 -16.92 10.63 -113.27
C LEU A 48 -17.37 9.48 -112.37
N ALA A 49 -18.06 8.48 -112.92
CA ALA A 49 -18.48 7.28 -112.18
C ALA A 49 -17.28 6.55 -111.56
N GLN A 50 -16.19 6.38 -112.33
CA GLN A 50 -14.94 5.80 -111.84
C GLN A 50 -14.36 6.61 -110.66
N LYS A 51 -14.29 7.93 -110.77
CA LYS A 51 -13.85 8.82 -109.66
C LYS A 51 -14.74 8.69 -108.43
N VAL A 52 -16.06 8.53 -108.60
CA VAL A 52 -16.99 8.33 -107.49
C VAL A 52 -16.74 6.99 -106.81
N ILE A 53 -16.51 5.92 -107.56
CA ILE A 53 -16.18 4.59 -107.02
C ILE A 53 -14.88 4.63 -106.22
N GLU A 54 -13.81 5.21 -106.78
CA GLU A 54 -12.50 5.33 -106.10
C GLU A 54 -12.61 6.16 -104.81
N ARG A 55 -13.39 7.26 -104.85
CA ARG A 55 -13.69 8.06 -103.65
C ARG A 55 -14.48 7.28 -102.60
N SER A 56 -15.47 6.49 -103.03
CA SER A 56 -16.25 5.63 -102.12
C SER A 56 -15.36 4.59 -101.44
N GLN A 57 -14.54 3.88 -102.21
CA GLN A 57 -13.61 2.89 -101.66
C GLN A 57 -12.61 3.50 -100.68
N THR A 58 -12.07 4.68 -101.01
CA THR A 58 -11.18 5.42 -100.10
C THR A 58 -11.90 5.78 -98.80
N LYS A 59 -13.14 6.27 -98.90
CA LYS A 59 -13.99 6.56 -97.73
C LYS A 59 -14.26 5.32 -96.90
N ASP A 60 -14.53 4.17 -97.52
CA ASP A 60 -14.78 2.91 -96.81
C ASP A 60 -13.54 2.39 -96.07
N VAL A 61 -12.35 2.57 -96.64
CA VAL A 61 -11.08 2.26 -95.96
C VAL A 61 -10.87 3.21 -94.78
N GLN A 62 -11.14 4.50 -94.94
CA GLN A 62 -11.03 5.49 -93.87
C GLN A 62 -12.04 5.23 -92.75
N LEU A 63 -13.30 4.90 -93.07
CA LEU A 63 -14.33 4.57 -92.10
C LEU A 63 -13.97 3.32 -91.30
N ARG A 64 -13.49 2.26 -91.96
CA ARG A 64 -13.01 1.06 -91.25
C ARG A 64 -11.85 1.36 -90.30
N ARG A 65 -10.91 2.19 -90.73
CA ARG A 65 -9.82 2.65 -89.86
C ARG A 65 -10.33 3.49 -88.68
N ALA A 66 -11.30 4.38 -88.92
CA ALA A 66 -11.91 5.18 -87.88
C ALA A 66 -12.68 4.31 -86.87
N SER A 67 -13.46 3.33 -87.32
CA SER A 67 -14.17 2.37 -86.45
C SER A 67 -13.18 1.61 -85.56
N SER A 68 -12.10 1.07 -86.12
CA SER A 68 -11.08 0.37 -85.33
C SER A 68 -10.41 1.28 -84.29
N LEU A 69 -10.15 2.55 -84.62
CA LEU A 69 -9.59 3.52 -83.67
C LEU A 69 -10.59 3.88 -82.55
N ILE A 70 -11.88 4.02 -82.87
CA ILE A 70 -12.94 4.30 -81.90
C ILE A 70 -13.07 3.12 -80.94
N GLU A 71 -13.16 1.90 -81.44
CA GLU A 71 -13.23 0.69 -80.61
C GLU A 71 -12.01 0.55 -79.69
N GLY A 72 -10.80 0.82 -80.21
CA GLY A 72 -9.58 0.84 -79.42
C GLY A 72 -9.58 1.92 -78.33
N ALA A 73 -10.07 3.12 -78.64
CA ALA A 73 -10.18 4.22 -77.67
C ALA A 73 -11.22 3.92 -76.59
N GLU A 74 -12.35 3.31 -76.94
CA GLU A 74 -13.38 2.88 -75.99
C GLU A 74 -12.87 1.78 -75.05
N ALA A 75 -12.14 0.79 -75.59
CA ALA A 75 -11.53 -0.27 -74.80
C ALA A 75 -10.52 0.31 -73.79
N ALA A 76 -9.61 1.18 -74.26
CA ALA A 76 -8.64 1.85 -73.39
C ALA A 76 -9.33 2.73 -72.33
N HIS A 77 -10.43 3.40 -72.67
CA HIS A 77 -11.19 4.20 -71.71
C HIS A 77 -11.85 3.34 -70.63
N LYS A 78 -12.42 2.17 -71.00
CA LYS A 78 -13.00 1.21 -70.04
C LYS A 78 -11.94 0.66 -69.10
N GLU A 79 -10.77 0.28 -69.61
CA GLU A 79 -9.65 -0.20 -68.80
C GLU A 79 -9.15 0.88 -67.82
N ALA A 80 -8.94 2.11 -68.31
CA ALA A 80 -8.53 3.24 -67.46
C ALA A 80 -9.59 3.60 -66.40
N ALA A 81 -10.88 3.46 -66.71
CA ALA A 81 -11.95 3.64 -65.72
C ALA A 81 -11.93 2.54 -64.65
N TRP A 82 -11.71 1.29 -65.05
CA TRP A 82 -11.61 0.17 -64.12
C TRP A 82 -10.42 0.29 -63.16
N LEU A 83 -9.23 0.61 -63.69
CA LEU A 83 -8.02 0.83 -62.88
C LEU A 83 -8.20 1.98 -61.87
N ARG A 84 -8.77 3.11 -62.32
CA ARG A 84 -9.09 4.22 -61.41
C ARG A 84 -10.08 3.82 -60.32
N GLY A 85 -11.09 3.00 -60.66
CA GLY A 85 -12.02 2.45 -59.68
C GLY A 85 -11.32 1.57 -58.64
N GLN A 86 -10.39 0.72 -59.09
CA GLN A 86 -9.62 -0.16 -58.20
C GLN A 86 -8.71 0.62 -57.25
N ASP A 87 -7.99 1.63 -57.76
CA ASP A 87 -7.13 2.48 -56.94
C ASP A 87 -7.94 3.31 -55.93
N SER A 88 -9.09 3.82 -56.35
CA SER A 88 -10.02 4.51 -55.45
C SER A 88 -10.55 3.58 -54.34
N LEU A 89 -10.84 2.32 -54.64
CA LEU A 89 -11.27 1.35 -53.64
C LEU A 89 -10.16 1.05 -52.63
N LYS A 90 -8.92 0.82 -53.11
CA LYS A 90 -7.76 0.60 -52.22
C LYS A 90 -7.52 1.80 -51.30
N ALA A 91 -7.49 3.01 -51.87
CA ALA A 91 -7.31 4.24 -51.10
C ALA A 91 -8.42 4.43 -50.04
N LYS A 92 -9.66 4.07 -50.38
CA LYS A 92 -10.79 4.11 -49.43
C LYS A 92 -10.59 3.10 -48.29
N THR A 93 -10.24 1.86 -48.59
CA THR A 93 -10.00 0.83 -47.55
C THR A 93 -8.85 1.19 -46.63
N GLU A 94 -7.77 1.77 -47.17
CA GLU A 94 -6.64 2.24 -46.35
C GLU A 94 -7.03 3.39 -45.42
N LEU A 95 -7.85 4.33 -45.89
CA LEU A 95 -8.37 5.43 -45.07
C LEU A 95 -9.29 4.92 -43.95
N GLU A 96 -10.17 3.96 -44.26
CA GLU A 96 -11.04 3.32 -43.26
C GLU A 96 -10.22 2.58 -42.19
N GLU A 97 -9.16 1.87 -42.59
CA GLU A 97 -8.28 1.19 -41.65
C GLU A 97 -7.50 2.17 -40.75
N ARG A 98 -7.00 3.27 -41.33
CA ARG A 98 -6.35 4.35 -40.55
C ARG A 98 -7.33 5.01 -39.58
N HIS A 99 -8.57 5.23 -40.01
CA HIS A 99 -9.60 5.82 -39.15
C HIS A 99 -9.91 4.89 -37.97
N ARG A 100 -10.05 3.59 -38.22
CA ARG A 100 -10.25 2.59 -37.17
C ARG A 100 -9.08 2.55 -36.18
N LYS A 101 -7.84 2.52 -36.66
CA LYS A 101 -6.64 2.56 -35.80
C LYS A 101 -6.60 3.81 -34.94
N LEU A 102 -6.87 4.97 -35.54
CA LEU A 102 -6.90 6.24 -34.81
C LEU A 102 -8.02 6.28 -33.74
N GLN A 103 -9.16 5.63 -34.01
CA GLN A 103 -10.24 5.49 -33.04
C GLN A 103 -9.85 4.56 -31.89
N GLU A 104 -9.18 3.43 -32.17
CA GLU A 104 -8.63 2.53 -31.15
C GLU A 104 -7.59 3.27 -30.26
N ASP A 105 -6.67 4.03 -30.88
CA ASP A 105 -5.68 4.83 -30.18
C ASP A 105 -6.32 5.92 -29.30
N TYR A 106 -7.36 6.60 -29.81
CA TYR A 106 -8.09 7.61 -29.05
C TYR A 106 -8.76 7.03 -27.80
N CYS A 107 -9.43 5.87 -27.93
CA CYS A 107 -10.01 5.17 -26.79
C CYS A 107 -8.95 4.77 -25.76
N SER A 108 -7.82 4.21 -26.23
CA SER A 108 -6.71 3.84 -25.34
C SER A 108 -6.15 5.06 -24.60
N LEU A 109 -5.91 6.17 -25.30
CA LEU A 109 -5.46 7.42 -24.69
C LEU A 109 -6.46 7.97 -23.69
N GLN A 110 -7.77 7.91 -23.98
CA GLN A 110 -8.80 8.35 -23.06
C GLN A 110 -8.79 7.55 -21.76
N ASP A 111 -8.55 6.24 -21.83
CA ASP A 111 -8.46 5.40 -20.63
C ASP A 111 -7.19 5.68 -19.83
N THR A 112 -6.04 5.89 -20.50
CA THR A 112 -4.81 6.32 -19.81
C THR A 112 -4.97 7.69 -19.14
N LEU A 113 -5.77 8.59 -19.72
CA LEU A 113 -6.04 9.90 -19.14
C LEU A 113 -6.85 9.76 -17.85
N LYS A 114 -7.92 8.95 -17.86
CA LYS A 114 -8.73 8.66 -16.66
C LYS A 114 -7.89 8.00 -15.56
N GLU A 115 -7.02 7.07 -15.93
CA GLU A 115 -6.12 6.42 -14.97
C GLU A 115 -5.14 7.42 -14.36
N LYS A 116 -4.55 8.30 -15.18
CA LYS A 116 -3.68 9.38 -14.70
C LYS A 116 -4.42 10.33 -13.75
N GLU A 117 -5.65 10.71 -14.06
CA GLU A 117 -6.49 11.54 -13.19
C GLU A 117 -6.73 10.86 -11.84
N ARG A 118 -7.10 9.57 -11.84
CA ARG A 118 -7.26 8.77 -10.63
C ARG A 118 -5.96 8.71 -9.81
N LEU A 119 -4.82 8.42 -10.44
CA LEU A 119 -3.52 8.39 -9.77
C LEU A 119 -3.14 9.75 -9.17
N THR A 120 -3.45 10.85 -9.85
CA THR A 120 -3.21 12.19 -9.29
C THR A 120 -4.09 12.49 -8.07
N GLN A 121 -5.34 12.02 -8.06
CA GLN A 121 -6.23 12.14 -6.92
C GLN A 121 -5.76 11.30 -5.73
N ASP A 122 -5.36 10.04 -5.99
CA ASP A 122 -4.83 9.14 -4.96
C ASP A 122 -3.53 9.68 -4.36
N LEU A 123 -2.64 10.26 -5.18
CA LEU A 123 -1.42 10.91 -4.71
C LEU A 123 -1.71 12.14 -3.84
N ALA A 124 -2.72 12.94 -4.19
CA ALA A 124 -3.14 14.09 -3.38
C ALA A 124 -3.70 13.62 -2.02
N ALA A 125 -4.52 12.57 -2.01
CA ALA A 125 -5.06 11.97 -0.79
C ALA A 125 -3.95 11.39 0.10
N ALA A 126 -3.02 10.63 -0.48
CA ALA A 126 -1.87 10.07 0.23
C ALA A 126 -0.99 11.16 0.85
N LYS A 127 -0.76 12.26 0.12
CA LYS A 127 -0.01 13.41 0.64
C LYS A 127 -0.71 14.08 1.83
N HIS A 128 -2.04 14.19 1.80
CA HIS A 128 -2.81 14.71 2.92
C HIS A 128 -2.73 13.78 4.14
N ALA A 129 -2.96 12.48 3.95
CA ALA A 129 -2.85 11.48 5.02
C ALA A 129 -1.46 11.48 5.66
N ASN A 130 -0.40 11.57 4.86
CA ASN A 130 0.97 11.59 5.37
C ASN A 130 1.25 12.85 6.22
N LYS A 131 0.75 14.03 5.80
CA LYS A 131 0.83 15.25 6.63
C LYS A 131 0.11 15.08 7.97
N GLN A 132 -1.05 14.44 7.97
CA GLN A 132 -1.81 14.17 9.19
C GLN A 132 -1.06 13.22 10.13
N ILE A 133 -0.52 12.11 9.60
CA ILE A 133 0.31 11.17 10.37
C ILE A 133 1.55 11.89 10.94
N GLN A 134 2.18 12.77 10.17
CA GLN A 134 3.33 13.55 10.65
C GLN A 134 2.94 14.50 11.79
N ALA A 135 1.78 15.16 11.70
CA ALA A 135 1.29 16.02 12.77
C ALA A 135 0.94 15.23 14.04
N GLU A 136 0.21 14.11 13.88
CA GLU A 136 -0.17 13.23 15.00
C GLU A 136 1.05 12.59 15.68
N SER A 137 2.04 12.14 14.91
CA SER A 137 3.28 11.56 15.46
C SER A 137 4.10 12.61 16.21
N LYS A 138 4.18 13.85 15.72
CA LYS A 138 4.83 14.96 16.43
C LYS A 138 4.16 15.23 17.78
N VAL A 139 2.83 15.31 17.81
CA VAL A 139 2.07 15.52 19.07
C VAL A 139 2.30 14.37 20.06
N LYS A 140 2.28 13.12 19.58
CA LYS A 140 2.55 11.94 20.44
C LYS A 140 3.98 11.95 21.00
N LEU A 141 4.97 12.33 20.18
CA LEU A 141 6.36 12.45 20.64
C LEU A 141 6.52 13.56 21.69
N GLU A 142 5.89 14.72 21.49
CA GLU A 142 5.91 15.81 22.48
C GLU A 142 5.23 15.42 23.80
N ALA A 143 4.11 14.68 23.74
CA ALA A 143 3.45 14.16 24.92
C ALA A 143 4.31 13.12 25.67
N ALA A 144 4.87 12.14 24.96
CA ALA A 144 5.76 11.14 25.54
C ALA A 144 7.00 11.77 26.18
N ARG A 145 7.55 12.83 25.56
CA ARG A 145 8.69 13.56 26.11
C ARG A 145 8.34 14.28 27.42
N LYS A 146 7.17 14.93 27.50
CA LYS A 146 6.70 15.57 28.73
C LYS A 146 6.51 14.57 29.88
N GLU A 147 5.93 13.40 29.59
CA GLU A 147 5.78 12.33 30.58
C GLU A 147 7.14 11.80 31.05
N HIS A 148 8.08 11.58 30.13
CA HIS A 148 9.44 11.19 30.47
C HIS A 148 10.15 12.22 31.36
N ASP A 149 10.08 13.51 31.01
CA ASP A 149 10.70 14.59 31.78
C ASP A 149 10.10 14.67 33.19
N LYS A 150 8.78 14.47 33.32
CA LYS A 150 8.08 14.41 34.61
C LYS A 150 8.53 13.22 35.45
N LEU A 151 8.50 12.00 34.89
CA LEU A 151 8.93 10.79 35.58
C LEU A 151 10.41 10.87 36.00
N SER A 152 11.26 11.47 35.19
CA SER A 152 12.67 11.71 35.52
C SER A 152 12.79 12.64 36.73
N ALA A 153 11.99 13.71 36.80
CA ALA A 153 11.99 14.62 37.94
C ALA A 153 11.46 13.93 39.22
N ASP A 154 10.38 13.15 39.10
CA ASP A 154 9.81 12.37 40.21
C ASP A 154 10.82 11.35 40.75
N PHE A 155 11.55 10.68 39.85
CA PHE A 155 12.59 9.71 40.22
C PHE A 155 13.76 10.36 40.97
N GLU A 156 14.26 11.51 40.50
CA GLU A 156 15.31 12.25 41.21
C GLU A 156 14.82 12.76 42.58
N GLY A 157 13.55 13.18 42.67
CA GLY A 157 12.91 13.54 43.94
C GLY A 157 12.84 12.35 44.92
N PHE A 158 12.41 11.19 44.44
CA PHE A 158 12.36 9.95 45.23
C PHE A 158 13.74 9.52 45.71
N LYS A 159 14.75 9.58 44.83
CA LYS A 159 16.13 9.27 45.15
C LYS A 159 16.68 10.18 46.24
N ALA A 160 16.41 11.48 46.18
CA ALA A 160 16.82 12.43 47.21
C ALA A 160 16.14 12.14 48.56
N ALA A 161 14.83 11.87 48.57
CA ALA A 161 14.09 11.53 49.77
C ALA A 161 14.59 10.22 50.41
N SER A 162 14.87 9.21 49.58
CA SER A 162 15.43 7.92 50.04
C SER A 162 16.81 8.10 50.67
N VAL A 163 17.69 8.90 50.08
CA VAL A 163 19.01 9.22 50.67
C VAL A 163 18.86 9.91 52.03
N GLU A 164 17.91 10.83 52.17
CA GLU A 164 17.63 11.50 53.45
C GLU A 164 17.12 10.51 54.51
N GLU A 165 16.19 9.63 54.15
CA GLU A 165 15.62 8.64 55.07
C GLU A 165 16.67 7.61 55.54
N VAL A 166 17.53 7.14 54.63
CA VAL A 166 18.66 6.27 54.97
C VAL A 166 19.64 6.98 55.90
N ALA A 167 19.91 8.27 55.70
CA ALA A 167 20.78 9.04 56.59
C ALA A 167 20.19 9.17 58.01
N LYS A 168 18.88 9.39 58.13
CA LYS A 168 18.17 9.41 59.42
C LYS A 168 18.24 8.06 60.13
N LEU A 169 17.91 6.98 59.42
CA LEU A 169 17.98 5.62 59.98
C LEU A 169 19.41 5.28 60.44
N LYS A 170 20.43 5.70 59.69
CA LYS A 170 21.83 5.52 60.10
C LYS A 170 22.16 6.27 61.40
N ALA A 171 21.67 7.50 61.56
CA ALA A 171 21.84 8.25 62.80
C ALA A 171 21.11 7.59 63.98
N ASP A 172 19.89 7.10 63.77
CA ASP A 172 19.10 6.40 64.80
C ASP A 172 19.81 5.10 65.26
N VAL A 173 20.38 4.34 64.33
CA VAL A 173 21.15 3.12 64.64
C VAL A 173 22.40 3.43 65.46
N GLU A 174 23.17 4.47 65.10
CA GLU A 174 24.33 4.90 65.90
C GLU A 174 23.92 5.41 67.29
N GLY A 175 22.78 6.11 67.38
CA GLY A 175 22.19 6.50 68.66
C GLY A 175 21.89 5.28 69.55
N ALA A 176 21.23 4.26 68.99
CA ALA A 176 20.93 3.02 69.70
C ALA A 176 22.19 2.26 70.14
N LYS A 177 23.22 2.18 69.28
CA LYS A 177 24.52 1.59 69.65
C LYS A 177 25.16 2.31 70.84
N ASN A 178 25.14 3.64 70.86
CA ASN A 178 25.68 4.42 71.98
C ASN A 178 24.93 4.17 73.29
N VAL A 179 23.58 4.12 73.24
CA VAL A 179 22.77 3.78 74.42
C VAL A 179 23.09 2.36 74.92
N SER A 180 23.22 1.40 73.99
CA SER A 180 23.61 0.03 74.33
C SER A 180 25.00 -0.03 74.97
N ALA A 181 25.98 0.72 74.45
CA ALA A 181 27.32 0.79 75.05
C ALA A 181 27.29 1.40 76.46
N GLN A 182 26.54 2.49 76.66
CA GLN A 182 26.36 3.10 77.98
C GLN A 182 25.69 2.15 78.98
N LEU A 183 24.71 1.37 78.53
CA LEU A 183 24.06 0.34 79.35
C LEU A 183 25.06 -0.74 79.77
N MET A 184 25.90 -1.23 78.85
CA MET A 184 26.96 -2.19 79.18
C MET A 184 27.92 -1.62 80.23
N THR A 185 28.43 -0.40 80.04
CA THR A 185 29.30 0.28 81.02
C THR A 185 28.61 0.49 82.38
N GLY A 186 27.30 0.73 82.41
CA GLY A 186 26.53 0.89 83.64
C GLY A 186 26.26 -0.43 84.38
N ILE A 187 26.23 -1.56 83.68
CA ILE A 187 26.02 -2.91 84.24
C ILE A 187 27.35 -3.54 84.66
N GLU A 188 28.47 -3.17 84.02
CA GLU A 188 29.83 -3.65 84.33
C GLU A 188 30.19 -3.60 85.83
N PRO A 189 29.97 -2.50 86.60
CA PRO A 189 30.21 -2.49 88.04
C PRO A 189 29.25 -3.38 88.85
N ILE A 190 28.03 -3.63 88.34
CA ILE A 190 27.10 -4.58 88.96
C ILE A 190 27.62 -6.00 88.74
N LEU A 191 28.07 -6.34 87.52
CA LEU A 191 28.69 -7.63 87.23
C LEU A 191 29.96 -7.83 88.06
N ASP A 192 30.81 -6.82 88.22
CA ASP A 192 32.01 -6.87 89.07
C ASP A 192 31.67 -7.06 90.56
N GLU A 193 30.54 -6.54 91.04
CA GLU A 193 30.12 -6.70 92.44
C GLU A 193 29.43 -8.05 92.71
N PHE A 194 28.77 -8.64 91.70
CA PHE A 194 28.16 -9.99 91.79
C PHE A 194 29.13 -11.12 91.45
N PHE A 195 30.14 -10.85 90.63
CA PHE A 195 31.19 -11.78 90.24
C PHE A 195 32.57 -11.14 90.45
N PRO A 196 32.92 -10.70 91.67
CA PRO A 196 34.27 -10.27 91.93
C PRO A 196 35.16 -11.47 91.67
N ASP A 197 36.18 -11.30 90.83
CA ASP A 197 37.26 -12.27 90.71
C ASP A 197 37.60 -12.74 92.12
N SER A 198 37.53 -14.06 92.30
CA SER A 198 37.69 -14.71 93.59
C SER A 198 38.90 -14.13 94.30
N VAL A 199 38.66 -13.30 95.33
CA VAL A 199 39.44 -13.11 96.57
C VAL A 199 38.95 -11.84 97.26
N GLY A 200 38.21 -12.04 98.35
CA GLY A 200 38.43 -11.27 99.56
C GLY A 200 37.48 -10.10 99.86
N ALA A 201 36.84 -10.23 101.02
CA ALA A 201 36.25 -9.18 101.85
C ALA A 201 34.85 -8.67 101.45
N HIS A 202 33.85 -9.42 101.94
CA HIS A 202 32.50 -8.93 102.19
C HIS A 202 32.51 -7.67 103.04
N GLY A 203 31.99 -6.60 102.47
CA GLY A 203 31.67 -5.39 103.20
C GLY A 203 31.04 -4.31 102.34
N GLN A 204 30.02 -4.62 101.51
CA GLN A 204 29.27 -3.56 100.82
C GLN A 204 27.74 -3.78 100.84
N ASP A 205 27.11 -2.77 101.44
CA ASP A 205 25.73 -2.29 101.49
C ASP A 205 24.67 -3.05 100.66
N SER A 206 24.10 -4.12 101.22
CA SER A 206 23.00 -4.88 100.61
C SER A 206 21.78 -4.03 100.27
N ALA A 207 21.58 -2.89 100.94
CA ALA A 207 20.55 -1.92 100.62
C ALA A 207 20.77 -1.27 99.23
N LYS A 208 22.01 -0.94 98.86
CA LYS A 208 22.35 -0.40 97.53
C LYS A 208 22.23 -1.46 96.45
N ALA A 209 22.67 -2.70 96.73
CA ALA A 209 22.52 -3.82 95.80
C ALA A 209 21.03 -4.13 95.53
N ILE A 210 20.16 -4.06 96.55
CA ILE A 210 18.71 -4.26 96.40
C ILE A 210 18.06 -3.10 95.63
N ASP A 211 18.42 -1.84 95.88
CA ASP A 211 17.90 -0.69 95.12
C ASP A 211 18.34 -0.74 93.64
N LEU A 212 19.59 -1.13 93.36
CA LEU A 212 20.08 -1.38 92.01
C LEU A 212 19.30 -2.52 91.33
N LEU A 213 19.15 -3.67 92.01
CA LEU A 213 18.37 -4.82 91.53
C LEU A 213 16.88 -4.52 91.34
N GLN A 214 16.27 -3.59 92.09
CA GLN A 214 14.88 -3.18 91.88
C GLN A 214 14.73 -2.23 90.69
N SER A 215 15.76 -1.45 90.37
CA SER A 215 15.77 -0.54 89.22
C SER A 215 16.02 -1.27 87.88
N VAL A 216 16.73 -2.41 87.91
CA VAL A 216 17.11 -3.19 86.73
C VAL A 216 15.90 -3.80 85.99
N PRO A 217 14.92 -4.48 86.63
CA PRO A 217 13.73 -5.00 85.96
C PRO A 217 12.90 -3.91 85.29
N LYS A 218 12.80 -2.72 85.90
CA LYS A 218 12.06 -1.58 85.32
C LYS A 218 12.77 -1.02 84.09
N LYS A 219 14.09 -0.81 84.18
CA LYS A 219 14.91 -0.36 83.03
C LYS A 219 14.94 -1.40 81.92
N MET A 220 15.10 -2.68 82.25
CA MET A 220 15.10 -3.79 81.30
C MET A 220 13.75 -3.96 80.62
N LYS A 221 12.63 -3.85 81.36
CA LYS A 221 11.29 -3.86 80.76
C LYS A 221 11.08 -2.69 79.81
N SER A 222 11.54 -1.48 80.17
CA SER A 222 11.51 -0.31 79.28
C SER A 222 12.33 -0.54 78.01
N LEU A 223 13.54 -1.06 78.17
CA LEU A 223 14.47 -1.28 77.06
C LEU A 223 13.99 -2.38 76.11
N VAL A 224 13.44 -3.48 76.63
CA VAL A 224 12.85 -4.57 75.84
C VAL A 224 11.61 -4.07 75.10
N SER A 225 10.79 -3.22 75.74
CA SER A 225 9.64 -2.61 75.06
C SER A 225 10.07 -1.68 73.94
N GLU A 226 11.10 -0.88 74.15
CA GLU A 226 11.62 0.08 73.17
C GLU A 226 12.32 -0.63 72.00
N SER A 227 13.09 -1.70 72.27
CA SER A 227 13.70 -2.53 71.23
C SER A 227 12.65 -3.32 70.43
N ALA A 228 11.62 -3.86 71.08
CA ALA A 228 10.49 -4.49 70.39
C ALA A 228 9.75 -3.48 69.50
N HIS A 229 9.48 -2.27 70.00
CA HIS A 229 8.89 -1.20 69.18
C HIS A 229 9.76 -0.82 67.98
N LEU A 230 11.08 -0.74 68.17
CA LEU A 230 12.02 -0.44 67.09
C LEU A 230 12.01 -1.52 66.00
N VAL A 231 12.08 -2.80 66.40
CA VAL A 231 12.00 -3.94 65.47
C VAL A 231 10.68 -3.92 64.72
N CYS A 232 9.55 -3.73 65.40
CA CYS A 232 8.24 -3.62 64.77
C CYS A 232 8.17 -2.46 63.77
N ARG A 233 8.75 -1.28 64.09
CA ARG A 233 8.82 -0.14 63.15
C ARG A 233 9.66 -0.46 61.93
N HIS A 234 10.77 -1.16 62.10
CA HIS A 234 11.66 -1.53 60.99
C HIS A 234 10.99 -2.54 60.04
N THR A 235 10.38 -3.58 60.61
CA THR A 235 9.61 -4.57 59.84
C THR A 235 8.45 -3.89 59.10
N LEU A 236 7.72 -2.98 59.76
CA LEU A 236 6.64 -2.22 59.14
C LEU A 236 7.12 -1.34 57.97
N ALA A 237 8.26 -0.66 58.12
CA ALA A 237 8.85 0.16 57.05
C ALA A 237 9.25 -0.70 55.84
N LEU A 238 9.86 -1.86 56.07
CA LEU A 238 10.17 -2.84 55.02
C LEU A 238 8.90 -3.37 54.34
N THR A 239 7.87 -3.75 55.10
CA THR A 239 6.61 -4.24 54.53
C THR A 239 5.95 -3.17 53.64
N LYS A 240 5.96 -1.90 54.05
CA LYS A 240 5.43 -0.81 53.21
C LYS A 240 6.28 -0.54 51.98
N SER A 241 7.60 -0.76 52.01
CA SER A 241 8.44 -0.60 50.82
C SER A 241 8.19 -1.70 49.78
N PHE A 242 7.99 -2.94 50.23
CA PHE A 242 7.65 -4.06 49.35
C PHE A 242 6.20 -4.02 48.87
N TYR A 243 5.28 -3.50 49.69
CA TYR A 243 3.84 -3.50 49.41
C TYR A 243 3.21 -2.13 49.68
N PRO A 244 3.45 -1.12 48.81
CA PRO A 244 3.04 0.26 49.05
C PRO A 244 1.52 0.49 49.11
N ASN A 245 0.73 -0.44 48.59
CA ASN A 245 -0.73 -0.33 48.54
C ASN A 245 -1.47 -0.93 49.76
N ILE A 246 -0.75 -1.53 50.71
CA ILE A 246 -1.37 -2.11 51.91
C ILE A 246 -1.58 -0.99 52.95
N ILE A 247 -2.83 -0.73 53.30
CA ILE A 247 -3.21 0.18 54.39
C ILE A 247 -3.16 -0.62 55.69
N LEU A 248 -2.28 -0.22 56.60
CA LEU A 248 -2.11 -0.84 57.92
C LEU A 248 -2.63 0.12 58.99
N GLU A 249 -3.58 -0.34 59.79
CA GLU A 249 -4.13 0.40 60.93
C GLU A 249 -3.33 0.10 62.21
N LEU A 250 -3.03 1.13 63.00
CA LEU A 250 -2.33 1.00 64.26
C LEU A 250 -3.30 0.53 65.34
N ILE A 251 -2.95 -0.56 66.03
CA ILE A 251 -3.68 -1.03 67.20
C ILE A 251 -2.92 -0.53 68.44
N GLU A 252 -3.52 0.44 69.15
CA GLU A 252 -2.87 1.11 70.28
C GLU A 252 -2.79 0.24 71.55
N ALA A 253 -3.69 -0.75 71.71
CA ALA A 253 -3.67 -1.68 72.83
C ALA A 253 -4.36 -3.01 72.50
N GLY A 254 -3.77 -4.11 72.95
CA GLY A 254 -4.32 -5.46 72.78
C GLY A 254 -4.05 -6.06 71.41
N PHE A 255 -4.84 -7.08 71.04
CA PHE A 255 -4.76 -7.75 69.75
C PHE A 255 -5.84 -7.21 68.80
N ALA A 256 -5.67 -7.43 67.49
CA ALA A 256 -6.71 -7.12 66.51
C ALA A 256 -8.01 -7.85 66.85
N ALA A 257 -9.16 -7.27 66.50
CA ALA A 257 -10.46 -7.91 66.72
C ALA A 257 -10.49 -9.32 66.07
N GLY A 258 -10.70 -10.35 66.88
CA GLY A 258 -10.69 -11.75 66.44
C GLY A 258 -9.37 -12.50 66.67
N THR A 259 -8.32 -11.83 67.12
CA THR A 259 -7.03 -12.46 67.49
C THR A 259 -6.95 -12.65 69.00
N THR A 260 -6.80 -13.90 69.45
CA THR A 260 -6.58 -14.24 70.87
C THR A 260 -5.08 -14.33 71.16
N ALA A 261 -4.71 -14.28 72.45
CA ALA A 261 -3.30 -14.41 72.86
C ALA A 261 -2.67 -15.72 72.38
N ASP A 262 -3.42 -16.83 72.45
CA ASP A 262 -2.95 -18.15 72.00
C ASP A 262 -2.75 -18.19 70.48
N SER A 263 -3.64 -17.55 69.71
CA SER A 263 -3.49 -17.44 68.25
C SER A 263 -2.31 -16.55 67.87
N ALA A 264 -2.07 -15.46 68.60
CA ALA A 264 -0.91 -14.60 68.39
C ALA A 264 0.41 -15.33 68.72
N ALA A 265 0.44 -16.12 69.79
CA ALA A 265 1.59 -16.93 70.16
C ALA A 265 1.88 -18.02 69.10
N GLN A 266 0.82 -18.69 68.61
CA GLN A 266 0.96 -19.67 67.53
C GLN A 266 1.52 -19.04 66.25
N LEU A 267 1.07 -17.85 65.87
CA LEU A 267 1.61 -17.13 64.71
C LEU A 267 3.08 -16.73 64.88
N LEU A 268 3.51 -16.41 66.11
CA LEU A 268 4.92 -16.14 66.41
C LEU A 268 5.77 -17.41 66.28
N ASP A 269 5.29 -18.54 66.80
CA ASP A 269 5.98 -19.84 66.66
C ASP A 269 6.06 -20.27 65.18
N GLU A 270 4.99 -20.08 64.41
CA GLU A 270 4.97 -20.35 62.97
C GLU A 270 5.94 -19.44 62.20
N HIS A 271 5.98 -18.14 62.53
CA HIS A 271 6.91 -17.18 61.94
C HIS A 271 8.36 -17.51 62.31
N GLU A 272 8.63 -17.92 63.55
CA GLU A 272 9.96 -18.35 63.98
C GLU A 272 10.38 -19.63 63.25
N GLY A 273 9.47 -20.60 63.10
CA GLY A 273 9.69 -21.82 62.32
C GLY A 273 10.04 -21.51 60.87
N LEU A 274 9.28 -20.63 60.22
CA LEU A 274 9.54 -20.16 58.86
C LEU A 274 10.87 -19.40 58.76
N SER A 275 11.16 -18.52 59.71
CA SER A 275 12.42 -17.76 59.75
C SER A 275 13.62 -18.69 59.87
N ARG A 276 13.56 -19.70 60.73
CA ARG A 276 14.61 -20.72 60.84
C ARG A 276 14.74 -21.55 59.56
N SER A 277 13.63 -21.89 58.90
CA SER A 277 13.65 -22.58 57.60
C SER A 277 14.31 -21.74 56.52
N ILE A 278 13.98 -20.45 56.42
CA ILE A 278 14.56 -19.53 55.44
C ILE A 278 16.05 -19.34 55.70
N VAL A 279 16.46 -19.15 56.96
CA VAL A 279 17.88 -19.04 57.33
C VAL A 279 18.62 -20.33 56.99
N LYS A 280 18.01 -21.48 57.26
CA LYS A 280 18.57 -22.78 56.87
C LYS A 280 18.70 -22.91 55.36
N ASP A 281 17.65 -22.59 54.60
CA ASP A 281 17.67 -22.66 53.13
C ASP A 281 18.73 -21.71 52.55
N VAL A 282 18.90 -20.50 53.10
CA VAL A 282 19.93 -19.54 52.66
C VAL A 282 21.34 -20.05 52.99
N ILE A 283 21.56 -20.64 54.18
CA ILE A 283 22.86 -21.18 54.59
C ILE A 283 23.21 -22.44 53.79
N ASP A 284 22.24 -23.32 53.56
CA ASP A 284 22.44 -24.57 52.83
C ASP A 284 22.59 -24.31 51.31
N SER A 285 21.93 -23.28 50.75
CA SER A 285 22.07 -22.86 49.34
C SER A 285 23.46 -22.33 48.97
N ASP A 286 24.21 -21.78 49.92
CA ASP A 286 25.59 -21.33 49.71
C ASP A 286 26.60 -22.48 49.86
N SER A 287 26.20 -23.62 50.46
CA SER A 287 27.08 -24.78 50.64
C SER A 287 27.15 -25.70 49.40
N GLU A 288 26.16 -25.67 48.51
CA GLU A 288 26.14 -26.51 47.29
C GLU A 288 26.86 -25.88 46.07
N LYS A 289 27.24 -24.59 46.13
CA LYS A 289 27.97 -23.92 45.03
C LYS A 289 29.50 -24.06 45.10
N SER A 290 30.03 -24.72 46.13
CA SER A 290 31.48 -24.93 46.34
C SER A 290 32.06 -26.02 45.43
N ASP A 291 31.25 -27.00 45.01
CA ASP A 291 31.80 -28.27 44.48
C ASP A 291 31.71 -28.40 42.95
N GLU A 292 31.16 -27.40 42.23
CA GLU A 292 31.07 -27.41 40.75
C GLU A 292 32.12 -26.53 40.03
N GLU A 293 33.01 -25.84 40.74
CA GLU A 293 34.04 -24.98 40.12
C GLU A 293 35.44 -25.64 39.99
N GLN A 294 35.49 -26.98 40.06
CA GLN A 294 36.67 -27.78 39.70
C GLN A 294 36.29 -29.05 38.91
N ALA A 295 35.80 -28.88 37.68
CA ALA A 295 35.81 -29.93 36.66
C ALA A 295 36.06 -29.32 35.27
#